data_AF-A0A075HYY5-F1
#
_entry.id   AF-A0A075HYY5-F1
#
_cell.length_a   1.000
_cell.length_b   1.000
_cell.length_c   1.000
_cell.angle_alpha   90.00
_cell.angle_beta   90.00
_cell.angle_gamma   90.00
#
_symmetry.space_group_name_H-M   'P 1'
#
loop_
_entity.id
_entity.type
_entity.pdbx_description
1 polymer ?
#
loop_
_entity_poly.entity_id
_entity_poly.type
_entity_poly.pdbx_seq_one_letter_code
_entity_poly.pdbx_strand_id
1 'polypeptide(L)'
;MNLVFFALLDDFVSFFKDGVFSNIDFNDFSGSNVRDMLKSYFEKNPIPDASREQFDSNFLLQGIVNLQNIIADVSFGDSLVASAPILLLAASVVIIMGVLGEAFFKRTGIPDILFLMVLGIIIGPILGIIQPEAVLQIVPYFAAVALIVIMFDGGLNLHIGKVLKTAHFAVILVIVGFAVSVSIVAALAHYGLGWEWIDSILLGSILGGSSSIIVFGLLKKIHISDDAKSMLGFESAL
;
A
#
# COMPACT_ATOMS: atom_id res chain seq x y z
N MET A 1 -13.27 -11.60 22.82
CA MET A 1 -12.57 -11.78 21.54
C MET A 1 -13.50 -12.59 20.64
N ASN A 2 -13.90 -12.03 19.52
CA ASN A 2 -15.17 -12.34 18.85
C ASN A 2 -15.09 -13.67 18.08
N LEU A 3 -16.02 -14.59 18.31
CA LEU A 3 -16.13 -15.88 17.60
C LEU A 3 -16.21 -15.70 16.07
N VAL A 4 -16.72 -14.54 15.65
CA VAL A 4 -16.80 -14.11 14.25
C VAL A 4 -15.42 -13.99 13.58
N PHE A 5 -14.39 -13.57 14.32
CA PHE A 5 -13.03 -13.45 13.78
C PHE A 5 -12.42 -14.81 13.48
N PHE A 6 -12.64 -15.80 14.35
CA PHE A 6 -12.17 -17.17 14.11
C PHE A 6 -12.89 -17.82 12.94
N ALA A 7 -14.21 -17.62 12.82
CA ALA A 7 -14.97 -18.12 11.68
C ALA A 7 -14.49 -17.52 10.34
N LEU A 8 -14.22 -16.21 10.30
CA LEU A 8 -13.68 -15.53 9.11
C LEU A 8 -12.27 -16.00 8.76
N LEU A 9 -11.44 -16.27 9.76
CA LEU A 9 -10.09 -16.80 9.56
C LEU A 9 -10.13 -18.22 9.01
N ASP A 10 -11.01 -19.08 9.54
CA ASP A 10 -11.18 -20.46 9.08
C ASP A 10 -11.75 -20.53 7.66
N ASP A 11 -12.70 -19.66 7.31
CA ASP A 11 -13.20 -19.53 5.93
C ASP A 11 -12.09 -19.06 4.96
N PHE A 12 -11.26 -18.10 5.39
CA PHE A 12 -10.13 -17.65 4.57
C PHE A 12 -9.07 -18.74 4.35
N VAL A 13 -8.73 -19.48 5.42
CA VAL A 13 -7.74 -20.55 5.37
C VAL A 13 -8.25 -21.72 4.51
N SER A 14 -9.51 -22.11 4.66
CA SER A 14 -10.12 -23.18 3.87
C SER A 14 -10.23 -22.81 2.38
N PHE A 15 -10.55 -21.56 2.04
CA PHE A 15 -10.55 -21.08 0.66
C PHE A 15 -9.19 -21.28 -0.04
N PHE A 16 -8.09 -20.94 0.64
CA PHE A 16 -6.76 -21.13 0.08
C PHE A 16 -6.35 -22.60 0.03
N LYS A 17 -6.58 -23.34 1.13
CA LYS A 17 -6.18 -24.74 1.24
C LYS A 17 -6.93 -25.64 0.27
N ASP A 18 -8.25 -25.49 0.20
CA ASP A 18 -9.13 -26.41 -0.51
C ASP A 18 -9.51 -25.89 -1.91
N GLY A 19 -9.44 -24.58 -2.16
CA GLY A 19 -9.70 -23.98 -3.47
C GLY A 19 -8.44 -23.74 -4.30
N VAL A 20 -7.47 -23.02 -3.74
CA VAL A 20 -6.28 -22.56 -4.48
C VAL A 20 -5.21 -23.65 -4.55
N PHE A 21 -4.89 -24.30 -3.43
CA PHE A 21 -3.75 -25.23 -3.35
C PHE A 21 -4.11 -26.68 -3.67
N SER A 22 -5.39 -27.07 -3.63
CA SER A 22 -5.82 -28.45 -3.91
C SER A 22 -5.60 -28.90 -5.36
N ASN A 23 -5.59 -27.95 -6.30
CA ASN A 23 -5.35 -28.20 -7.73
C ASN A 23 -3.87 -28.06 -8.13
N ILE A 24 -2.98 -27.73 -7.18
CA ILE A 24 -1.56 -27.52 -7.46
C ILE A 24 -0.79 -28.73 -6.91
N ASP A 25 -0.44 -29.65 -7.80
CA ASP A 25 0.37 -30.82 -7.46
C ASP A 25 1.85 -30.38 -7.32
N PHE A 26 2.23 -29.97 -6.10
CA PHE A 26 3.58 -29.50 -5.78
C PHE A 26 4.68 -30.56 -6.00
N ASN A 27 4.31 -31.83 -6.22
CA ASN A 27 5.24 -32.90 -6.54
C ASN A 27 5.89 -32.75 -7.92
N ASP A 28 5.26 -32.03 -8.85
CA ASP A 28 5.80 -31.75 -10.20
C ASP A 28 6.77 -30.54 -10.20
N PHE A 29 6.80 -29.77 -9.11
CA PHE A 29 7.63 -28.58 -8.92
C PHE A 29 8.94 -28.87 -8.18
N SER A 30 9.13 -30.09 -7.68
CA SER A 30 10.32 -30.48 -6.93
C SER A 30 11.46 -30.91 -7.87
N GLY A 31 12.18 -29.93 -8.40
CA GLY A 31 13.51 -30.15 -9.01
C GLY A 31 13.66 -29.74 -10.47
N SER A 32 12.64 -29.15 -11.10
CA SER A 32 12.76 -28.63 -12.46
C SER A 32 13.22 -27.17 -12.45
N ASN A 33 14.27 -26.86 -13.21
CA ASN A 33 14.66 -25.46 -13.41
C ASN A 33 13.59 -24.76 -14.26
N VAL A 34 13.38 -23.46 -14.04
CA VAL A 34 12.42 -22.62 -14.79
C VAL A 34 12.58 -22.77 -16.32
N ARG A 35 13.81 -23.02 -16.78
CA ARG A 35 14.11 -23.31 -18.19
C ARG A 35 13.45 -24.59 -18.70
N ASP A 36 13.45 -25.66 -17.92
CA ASP A 36 12.89 -26.96 -18.32
C ASP A 36 11.36 -26.90 -18.33
N MET A 37 10.78 -26.15 -17.39
CA MET A 37 9.34 -25.86 -17.37
C MET A 37 8.89 -25.08 -18.60
N LEU A 38 9.61 -24.01 -18.95
CA LEU A 38 9.32 -23.23 -20.15
C LEU A 38 9.45 -24.07 -21.41
N LYS A 39 10.51 -24.89 -21.48
CA LYS A 39 10.73 -25.77 -22.64
C LYS A 39 9.61 -26.78 -22.79
N SER A 40 9.19 -27.46 -21.71
CA SER A 40 8.08 -28.40 -21.72
C SER A 40 6.75 -27.76 -22.13
N TYR A 41 6.51 -26.51 -21.69
CA TYR A 41 5.30 -25.77 -22.05
C TYR A 41 5.24 -25.44 -23.55
N PHE A 42 6.35 -24.97 -24.14
CA PHE A 42 6.42 -24.65 -25.57
C PHE A 42 6.49 -25.90 -26.47
N GLU A 43 6.91 -27.03 -25.93
CA GLU A 43 6.88 -28.32 -26.63
C GLU A 43 5.45 -28.89 -26.68
N LYS A 44 4.66 -28.70 -25.60
CA LYS A 44 3.23 -29.03 -25.58
C LYS A 44 2.35 -28.02 -26.32
N ASN A 45 2.77 -26.76 -26.40
CA ASN A 45 2.06 -25.69 -27.08
C ASN A 45 2.98 -25.02 -28.11
N PRO A 46 3.17 -25.64 -29.29
CA PRO A 46 4.04 -25.08 -30.32
C PRO A 46 3.56 -23.69 -30.72
N ILE A 47 4.47 -22.71 -30.68
CA ILE A 47 4.17 -21.35 -31.11
C ILE A 47 3.82 -21.42 -32.60
N PRO A 48 2.66 -20.90 -33.03
CA PRO A 48 2.33 -20.79 -34.44
C PRO A 48 3.45 -20.02 -35.16
N ASP A 49 4.01 -20.59 -36.22
CA ASP A 49 5.05 -19.94 -37.01
C ASP A 49 4.51 -18.59 -37.51
N ALA A 50 5.04 -17.50 -36.93
CA ALA A 50 4.70 -16.15 -37.35
C ALA A 50 5.31 -15.89 -38.73
N SER A 51 4.56 -16.22 -39.78
CA SER A 51 4.86 -15.75 -41.13
C SER A 51 4.85 -14.21 -41.10
N ARG A 52 5.88 -13.61 -41.71
CA ARG A 52 6.14 -12.15 -41.72
C ARG A 52 5.05 -11.30 -42.38
N GLU A 53 3.94 -11.90 -42.80
CA GLU A 53 2.84 -11.21 -43.48
C GLU A 53 1.71 -10.76 -42.54
N GLN A 54 1.73 -11.14 -41.26
CA GLN A 54 0.64 -10.84 -40.32
C GLN A 54 0.96 -9.72 -39.32
N PHE A 55 2.08 -9.01 -39.50
CA PHE A 55 2.36 -7.74 -38.81
C PHE A 55 1.81 -6.59 -39.67
N ASP A 56 0.49 -6.61 -39.87
CA ASP A 56 -0.19 -5.52 -40.58
C ASP A 56 -0.09 -4.23 -39.75
N SER A 57 0.09 -3.10 -40.42
CA SER A 57 0.14 -1.75 -39.83
C SER A 57 -1.08 -1.41 -38.96
N ASN A 58 -2.16 -2.18 -39.14
CA ASN A 58 -3.38 -2.13 -38.38
C ASN A 58 -3.28 -2.82 -37.01
N PHE A 59 -2.26 -3.62 -36.70
CA PHE A 59 -2.14 -4.29 -35.40
C PHE A 59 -2.08 -3.30 -34.24
N LEU A 60 -1.36 -2.18 -34.41
CA LEU A 60 -1.26 -1.11 -33.41
C LEU A 60 -2.61 -0.40 -33.24
N LEU A 61 -3.27 -0.07 -34.35
CA LEU A 61 -4.57 0.59 -34.32
C LEU A 61 -5.66 -0.31 -33.76
N GLN A 62 -5.63 -1.60 -34.10
CA GLN A 62 -6.59 -2.61 -33.65
C GLN A 62 -6.33 -2.99 -32.19
N GLY A 63 -5.08 -3.00 -31.75
CA GLY A 63 -4.69 -3.07 -30.34
C GLY A 63 -5.24 -1.88 -29.55
N ILE A 64 -5.15 -0.66 -30.08
CA ILE A 64 -5.71 0.56 -29.46
C ILE A 64 -7.25 0.49 -29.41
N VAL A 65 -7.91 0.08 -30.51
CA VAL A 65 -9.37 -0.06 -30.58
C VAL A 65 -9.89 -1.11 -29.60
N ASN A 66 -9.20 -2.26 -29.51
CA ASN A 66 -9.55 -3.29 -28.53
C ASN A 66 -9.35 -2.81 -27.09
N LEU A 67 -8.28 -2.04 -26.83
CA LEU A 67 -8.05 -1.45 -25.51
C LEU A 67 -9.17 -0.46 -25.15
N GLN A 68 -9.60 0.36 -26.12
CA GLN A 68 -10.68 1.32 -25.93
C GLN A 68 -12.03 0.62 -25.67
N ASN A 69 -12.32 -0.48 -26.35
CA ASN A 69 -13.52 -1.27 -26.13
C ASN A 69 -13.52 -1.97 -24.76
N ILE A 70 -12.36 -2.48 -24.31
CA ILE A 70 -12.21 -3.05 -22.97
C ILE A 70 -12.40 -1.96 -21.90
N ILE A 71 -11.85 -0.75 -22.10
CA ILE A 71 -12.03 0.38 -21.18
C ILE A 71 -13.49 0.84 -21.12
N ALA A 72 -14.20 0.81 -22.25
CA ALA A 72 -15.62 1.13 -22.32
C ALA A 72 -16.47 0.07 -21.57
N ASP A 73 -16.18 -1.21 -21.76
CA ASP A 73 -16.86 -2.31 -21.06
C ASP A 73 -16.59 -2.26 -19.54
N VAL A 74 -15.37 -1.87 -19.14
CA VAL A 74 -14.97 -1.62 -17.75
C VAL A 74 -15.72 -0.44 -17.12
N SER A 75 -16.14 0.57 -17.90
CA SER A 75 -16.83 1.75 -17.38
C SER A 75 -18.35 1.59 -17.23
N PHE A 76 -18.95 0.61 -17.92
CA PHE A 76 -20.42 0.48 -18.01
C PHE A 76 -20.97 -0.91 -17.62
N GLY A 77 -20.15 -1.85 -17.13
CA GLY A 77 -20.59 -3.18 -16.71
C GLY A 77 -21.23 -3.20 -15.31
N ASP A 78 -22.56 -3.40 -15.26
CA ASP A 78 -23.43 -3.62 -14.08
C ASP A 78 -23.13 -4.94 -13.31
N SER A 79 -21.87 -5.30 -13.10
CA SER A 79 -21.49 -6.45 -12.27
C SER A 79 -20.66 -5.99 -11.08
N LEU A 80 -21.31 -5.95 -9.91
CA LEU A 80 -20.76 -5.59 -8.59
C LEU A 80 -19.62 -6.51 -8.09
N VAL A 81 -19.15 -7.42 -8.93
CA VAL A 81 -17.93 -8.21 -8.71
C VAL A 81 -16.97 -7.82 -9.84
N ALA A 82 -16.06 -6.89 -9.56
CA ALA A 82 -14.93 -6.64 -10.43
C ALA A 82 -14.28 -7.99 -10.76
N SER A 83 -14.26 -8.37 -12.04
CA SER A 83 -13.71 -9.65 -12.47
C SER A 83 -12.29 -9.78 -11.94
N ALA A 84 -11.89 -10.95 -11.43
CA ALA A 84 -10.56 -11.17 -10.84
C ALA A 84 -9.39 -10.57 -11.66
N PRO A 85 -9.41 -10.59 -13.02
CA PRO A 85 -8.39 -9.92 -13.83
C PRO A 85 -8.28 -8.40 -13.61
N ILE A 86 -9.41 -7.71 -13.41
CA ILE A 86 -9.46 -6.25 -13.22
C ILE A 86 -8.84 -5.88 -11.87
N LEU A 87 -9.15 -6.64 -10.82
CA LEU A 87 -8.55 -6.44 -9.50
C LEU A 87 -7.04 -6.70 -9.53
N LEU A 88 -6.59 -7.75 -10.22
CA LEU A 88 -5.17 -8.04 -10.38
C LEU A 88 -4.44 -6.96 -11.20
N LEU A 89 -5.07 -6.44 -12.25
CA LEU A 89 -4.51 -5.34 -13.03
C LEU A 89 -4.36 -4.08 -12.17
N ALA A 90 -5.42 -3.70 -11.45
CA ALA A 90 -5.41 -2.54 -10.56
C ALA A 90 -4.34 -2.68 -9.47
N ALA A 91 -4.26 -3.84 -8.81
CA ALA A 91 -3.23 -4.12 -7.81
C ALA A 91 -1.82 -4.05 -8.41
N SER A 92 -1.62 -4.57 -9.62
CA SER A 92 -0.33 -4.51 -10.32
C SER A 92 0.07 -3.06 -10.61
N VAL A 93 -0.85 -2.22 -11.07
CA VAL A 93 -0.59 -0.79 -11.30
C VAL A 93 -0.19 -0.10 -10.00
N VAL A 94 -0.92 -0.34 -8.91
CA VAL A 94 -0.60 0.25 -7.59
C VAL A 94 0.79 -0.18 -7.12
N ILE A 95 1.14 -1.46 -7.25
CA ILE A 95 2.47 -1.98 -6.87
C ILE A 95 3.57 -1.34 -7.72
N ILE A 96 3.39 -1.29 -9.05
CA ILE A 96 4.36 -0.68 -9.97
C ILE A 96 4.58 0.80 -9.60
N MET A 97 3.50 1.53 -9.30
CA MET A 97 3.57 2.92 -8.88
C MET A 97 4.31 3.09 -7.55
N GLY A 98 4.09 2.18 -6.59
CA GLY A 98 4.85 2.15 -5.34
C GLY A 98 6.35 1.94 -5.56
N VAL A 99 6.72 0.96 -6.39
CA VAL A 99 8.13 0.67 -6.72
C VAL A 99 8.78 1.84 -7.47
N LEU A 100 8.06 2.47 -8.40
CA LEU A 100 8.52 3.67 -9.09
C LEU A 100 8.71 4.85 -8.12
N GLY A 101 7.79 5.03 -7.16
CA GLY A 101 7.90 6.03 -6.11
C GLY A 101 9.14 5.81 -5.23
N GLU A 102 9.41 4.56 -4.83
CA GLU A 102 10.61 4.25 -4.04
C GLU A 102 11.90 4.46 -4.86
N ALA A 103 11.89 4.08 -6.15
CA ALA A 103 13.02 4.34 -7.05
C ALA A 103 13.28 5.84 -7.21
N PHE A 104 12.21 6.65 -7.29
CA PHE A 104 12.28 8.11 -7.33
C PHE A 104 12.87 8.68 -6.02
N PHE A 105 12.43 8.18 -4.86
CA PHE A 105 12.99 8.55 -3.55
C PHE A 105 14.49 8.27 -3.48
N LYS A 106 14.93 7.07 -3.89
CA LYS A 106 16.35 6.68 -3.86
C LYS A 106 17.23 7.57 -4.74
N ARG A 107 16.71 8.05 -5.86
CA ARG A 107 17.46 8.88 -6.81
C ARG A 107 17.49 10.36 -6.43
N THR A 108 16.41 10.90 -5.89
CA THR A 108 16.25 12.35 -5.62
C THR A 108 16.38 12.73 -4.15
N GLY A 109 16.19 11.76 -3.24
CA GLY A 109 16.08 12.00 -1.80
C GLY A 109 14.73 12.56 -1.35
N ILE A 110 13.80 12.82 -2.27
CA ILE A 110 12.46 13.37 -1.97
C ILE A 110 11.54 12.23 -1.54
N PRO A 111 10.90 12.28 -0.34
CA PRO A 111 9.97 11.26 0.16
C PRO A 111 8.99 10.75 -0.90
N ASP A 112 8.92 9.43 -1.05
CA ASP A 112 8.02 8.74 -1.98
C ASP A 112 6.55 9.12 -1.78
N ILE A 113 6.13 9.38 -0.53
CA ILE A 113 4.78 9.88 -0.20
C ILE A 113 4.44 11.16 -0.98
N LEU A 114 5.39 12.11 -1.11
CA LEU A 114 5.14 13.35 -1.85
C LEU A 114 4.94 13.08 -3.33
N PHE A 115 5.74 12.18 -3.90
CA PHE A 115 5.61 11.74 -5.28
C PHE A 115 4.24 11.09 -5.52
N LEU A 116 3.85 10.14 -4.66
CA LEU A 116 2.56 9.45 -4.76
C LEU A 116 1.36 10.40 -4.58
N MET A 117 1.48 11.40 -3.71
CA MET A 117 0.45 12.43 -3.51
C MET A 117 0.24 13.27 -4.77
N VAL A 118 1.32 13.80 -5.36
CA VAL A 118 1.26 14.58 -6.61
C VAL A 118 0.66 13.74 -7.73
N LEU A 119 1.09 12.48 -7.83
CA LEU A 119 0.59 11.54 -8.83
C LEU A 119 -0.91 11.26 -8.67
N GLY A 120 -1.39 11.11 -7.43
CA GLY A 120 -2.81 10.98 -7.13
C GLY A 120 -3.62 12.22 -7.53
N ILE A 121 -3.09 13.43 -7.30
CA ILE A 121 -3.73 14.69 -7.73
C ILE A 121 -3.80 14.78 -9.26
N ILE A 122 -2.73 14.35 -9.95
CA ILE A 122 -2.69 14.32 -11.41
C ILE A 122 -3.73 13.32 -11.96
N ILE A 123 -3.74 12.09 -11.46
CA ILE A 123 -4.61 11.02 -11.98
C ILE A 123 -6.08 11.27 -11.62
N GLY A 124 -6.37 11.77 -10.42
CA GLY A 124 -7.73 12.01 -9.96
C GLY A 124 -8.31 13.31 -10.53
N PRO A 125 -8.23 14.45 -9.81
CA PRO A 125 -8.90 15.69 -10.22
C PRO A 125 -8.43 16.28 -11.56
N ILE A 126 -7.14 16.16 -11.91
CA ILE A 126 -6.58 16.84 -13.10
C ILE A 126 -6.92 16.09 -14.38
N LEU A 127 -6.65 14.78 -14.43
CA LEU A 127 -6.94 13.94 -15.60
C LEU A 127 -8.36 13.37 -15.62
N GLY A 128 -9.06 13.37 -14.48
CA GLY A 128 -10.42 12.83 -14.35
C GLY A 128 -10.51 11.32 -14.49
N ILE A 129 -9.39 10.58 -14.42
CA ILE A 129 -9.37 9.12 -14.58
C ILE A 129 -10.02 8.46 -13.37
N ILE A 130 -9.79 9.00 -12.18
CA ILE A 130 -10.35 8.49 -10.94
C ILE A 130 -11.24 9.55 -10.31
N GLN A 131 -12.53 9.23 -10.13
CA GLN A 131 -13.49 10.10 -9.47
C GLN A 131 -13.26 10.13 -7.95
N PRO A 132 -13.06 11.30 -7.32
CA PRO A 132 -12.88 11.41 -5.88
C PRO A 132 -14.01 10.75 -5.07
N GLU A 133 -15.25 10.83 -5.56
CA GLU A 133 -16.44 10.32 -4.88
C GLU A 133 -16.41 8.80 -4.72
N ALA A 134 -15.97 8.09 -5.77
CA ALA A 134 -15.78 6.65 -5.73
C ALA A 134 -14.65 6.25 -4.77
N VAL A 135 -13.59 7.05 -4.73
CA VAL A 135 -12.44 6.83 -3.84
C VAL A 135 -12.82 7.04 -2.38
N LEU A 136 -13.62 8.07 -2.07
CA LEU A 136 -14.06 8.37 -0.69
C LEU A 136 -14.85 7.23 -0.05
N GLN A 137 -15.58 6.43 -0.84
CA GLN A 137 -16.32 5.27 -0.34
C GLN A 137 -15.40 4.10 0.03
N ILE A 138 -14.28 3.93 -0.69
CA ILE A 138 -13.42 2.75 -0.54
C ILE A 138 -12.18 3.01 0.33
N VAL A 139 -11.72 4.27 0.42
CA VAL A 139 -10.56 4.70 1.22
C VAL A 139 -10.62 4.24 2.67
N PRO A 140 -11.74 4.34 3.41
CA PRO A 140 -11.77 3.93 4.82
C PRO A 140 -11.41 2.45 5.01
N TYR A 141 -11.84 1.58 4.08
CA TYR A 141 -11.54 0.14 4.13
C TYR A 141 -10.07 -0.14 3.82
N PHE A 142 -9.54 0.48 2.76
CA PHE A 142 -8.12 0.33 2.41
C PHE A 142 -7.20 0.96 3.46
N ALA A 143 -7.57 2.11 4.01
CA ALA A 143 -6.82 2.76 5.08
C ALA A 143 -6.80 1.90 6.34
N ALA A 144 -7.93 1.27 6.70
CA ALA A 144 -7.96 0.33 7.83
C ALA A 144 -7.05 -0.89 7.60
N VAL A 145 -7.12 -1.51 6.42
CA VAL A 145 -6.26 -2.67 6.09
C VAL A 145 -4.79 -2.26 6.06
N ALA A 146 -4.46 -1.14 5.41
CA ALA A 146 -3.10 -0.62 5.37
C ALA A 146 -2.59 -0.29 6.78
N LEU A 147 -3.40 0.35 7.63
CA LEU A 147 -3.05 0.65 9.01
C LEU A 147 -2.77 -0.63 9.81
N ILE A 148 -3.63 -1.65 9.68
CA ILE A 148 -3.42 -2.95 10.33
C ILE A 148 -2.08 -3.56 9.89
N VAL A 149 -1.80 -3.60 8.59
CA VAL A 149 -0.55 -4.17 8.06
C VAL A 149 0.67 -3.37 8.54
N ILE A 150 0.62 -2.04 8.48
CA ILE A 150 1.71 -1.14 8.92
C ILE A 150 1.95 -1.28 10.43
N MET A 151 0.90 -1.28 11.25
CA MET A 151 1.03 -1.46 12.70
C MET A 151 1.50 -2.86 13.07
N PHE A 152 1.08 -3.88 12.33
CA PHE A 152 1.53 -5.25 12.52
C PHE A 152 3.01 -5.42 12.20
N ASP A 153 3.47 -4.90 11.06
CA ASP A 153 4.90 -4.88 10.71
C ASP A 153 5.73 -4.08 11.72
N GLY A 154 5.26 -2.89 12.11
CA GLY A 154 5.89 -2.09 13.15
C GLY A 154 6.00 -2.82 14.49
N GLY A 155 4.94 -3.54 14.90
CA GLY A 155 4.91 -4.33 16.12
C GLY A 155 5.81 -5.57 16.08
N LEU A 156 5.89 -6.27 14.94
CA LEU A 156 6.77 -7.44 14.76
C LEU A 156 8.25 -7.09 14.83
N ASN A 157 8.63 -5.90 14.36
CA ASN A 157 10.01 -5.42 14.40
C ASN A 157 10.44 -4.91 15.80
N LEU A 158 9.52 -4.89 16.77
CA LEU A 158 9.73 -4.33 18.09
C LEU A 158 10.42 -5.33 19.04
N HIS A 159 11.56 -4.92 19.59
CA HIS A 159 12.30 -5.73 20.56
C HIS A 159 11.74 -5.51 21.97
N ILE A 160 10.71 -6.27 22.34
CA ILE A 160 9.94 -6.17 23.60
C ILE A 160 10.85 -5.98 24.83
N GLY A 161 11.93 -6.76 24.95
CA GLY A 161 12.84 -6.68 26.10
C GLY A 161 13.59 -5.35 26.25
N LYS A 162 13.94 -4.69 25.14
CA LYS A 162 14.56 -3.35 25.16
C LYS A 162 13.51 -2.27 25.42
N VAL A 163 12.35 -2.41 24.79
CA VAL A 163 11.21 -1.50 24.93
C VAL A 163 10.76 -1.37 26.38
N LEU A 164 10.56 -2.49 27.09
CA LEU A 164 10.12 -2.47 28.49
C LEU A 164 11.10 -1.71 29.40
N LYS A 165 12.39 -1.68 29.07
CA LYS A 165 13.43 -1.00 29.87
C LYS A 165 13.45 0.51 29.68
N THR A 166 13.08 1.01 28.49
CA THR A 166 13.03 2.44 28.16
C THR A 166 11.61 3.02 28.09
N ALA A 167 10.59 2.19 28.27
CA ALA A 167 9.20 2.55 28.02
C ALA A 167 8.70 3.74 28.85
N HIS A 168 9.08 3.83 30.12
CA HIS A 168 8.66 4.91 31.00
C HIS A 168 9.00 6.30 30.43
N PHE A 169 10.21 6.47 29.90
CA PHE A 169 10.66 7.77 29.41
C PHE A 169 10.00 8.11 28.06
N ALA A 170 9.89 7.13 27.17
CA ALA A 170 9.24 7.31 25.87
C ALA A 170 7.76 7.63 26.01
N VAL A 171 7.02 6.99 26.93
CA VAL A 171 5.60 7.30 27.16
C VAL A 171 5.41 8.75 27.61
N ILE A 172 6.27 9.24 28.51
CA ILE A 172 6.21 10.66 28.93
C ILE A 172 6.48 11.56 27.73
N LEU A 173 7.50 11.23 26.93
CA LEU A 173 7.87 12.00 25.75
C LEU A 173 6.73 12.05 24.72
N VAL A 174 6.07 10.93 24.47
CA VAL A 174 4.90 10.84 23.57
C VAL A 174 3.74 11.68 24.10
N ILE A 175 3.37 11.54 25.37
CA ILE A 175 2.23 12.29 25.94
C ILE A 175 2.50 13.79 25.89
N VAL A 176 3.69 14.22 26.30
CA VAL A 176 4.06 15.64 26.32
C VAL A 176 4.21 16.17 24.90
N GLY A 177 4.91 15.45 24.02
CA GLY A 177 5.13 15.83 22.63
C GLY A 177 3.82 15.94 21.85
N PHE A 178 2.94 14.95 22.00
CA PHE A 178 1.61 14.95 21.40
C PHE A 178 0.77 16.11 21.94
N ALA A 179 0.68 16.28 23.26
CA ALA A 179 -0.11 17.36 23.87
C ALA A 179 0.37 18.75 23.42
N VAL A 180 1.69 18.97 23.37
CA VAL A 180 2.28 20.23 22.90
C VAL A 180 1.99 20.43 21.41
N SER A 181 2.18 19.40 20.58
CA SER A 181 1.92 19.46 19.13
C SER A 181 0.46 19.80 18.84
N VAL A 182 -0.49 19.06 19.45
CA VAL A 182 -1.93 19.30 19.34
C VAL A 182 -2.27 20.72 19.79
N SER A 183 -1.72 21.18 20.91
CA SER A 183 -2.01 22.52 21.44
C SER A 183 -1.52 23.63 20.51
N ILE A 184 -0.33 23.49 19.93
CA ILE A 184 0.23 24.46 19.00
C ILE A 184 -0.61 24.50 17.71
N VAL A 185 -0.89 23.34 17.11
CA VAL A 185 -1.68 23.26 15.88
C VAL A 185 -3.10 23.78 16.10
N ALA A 186 -3.75 23.38 17.20
CA ALA A 186 -5.10 23.85 17.54
C ALA A 186 -5.15 25.36 17.80
N ALA A 187 -4.15 25.92 18.49
CA ALA A 187 -4.08 27.37 18.69
C ALA A 187 -3.89 28.10 17.35
N LEU A 188 -3.04 27.60 16.45
CA LEU A 188 -2.86 28.18 15.12
C LEU A 188 -4.14 28.08 14.27
N ALA A 189 -4.88 26.98 14.33
CA ALA A 189 -6.15 26.84 13.63
C ALA A 189 -7.22 27.79 14.20
N HIS A 190 -7.38 27.82 15.52
CA HIS A 190 -8.39 28.63 16.18
C HIS A 190 -8.13 30.14 15.99
N TYR A 191 -6.93 30.60 16.33
CA TYR A 191 -6.60 32.02 16.27
C TYR A 191 -6.14 32.49 14.89
N GLY A 192 -5.55 31.62 14.08
CA GLY A 192 -5.03 31.95 12.74
C GLY A 192 -6.06 31.78 11.62
N LEU A 193 -6.88 30.73 11.68
CA LEU A 193 -7.91 30.45 10.66
C LEU A 193 -9.34 30.78 11.13
N GLY A 194 -9.53 31.10 12.41
CA GLY A 194 -10.84 31.42 12.98
C GLY A 194 -11.76 30.22 13.15
N TRP A 195 -11.21 29.01 13.19
CA TRP A 195 -11.99 27.77 13.32
C TRP A 195 -12.54 27.60 14.73
N GLU A 196 -13.61 26.83 14.92
CA GLU A 196 -14.07 26.48 16.27
C GLU A 196 -13.04 25.62 17.01
N TRP A 197 -13.10 25.63 18.35
CA TRP A 197 -12.20 24.84 19.18
C TRP A 197 -12.24 23.34 18.85
N ILE A 198 -13.43 22.81 18.57
CA ILE A 198 -13.61 21.39 18.27
C ILE A 198 -12.86 20.99 16.98
N ASP A 199 -13.01 21.77 15.91
CA ASP A 199 -12.36 21.53 14.62
C ASP A 199 -10.85 21.75 14.70
N SER A 200 -10.44 22.75 15.49
CA SER A 200 -9.03 23.07 15.72
C SER A 200 -8.31 21.96 16.48
N ILE A 201 -8.93 21.43 17.53
CA ILE A 201 -8.41 20.30 18.31
C ILE A 201 -8.43 19.01 17.49
N LEU A 202 -9.45 18.81 16.66
CA LEU A 202 -9.52 17.69 15.73
C LEU A 202 -8.34 17.72 14.75
N LEU A 203 -8.08 18.87 14.11
CA LEU A 203 -6.93 19.05 13.23
C LEU A 203 -5.62 18.81 13.98
N GLY A 204 -5.48 19.38 15.17
CA GLY A 204 -4.34 19.16 16.04
C GLY A 204 -4.11 17.68 16.34
N SER A 205 -5.19 16.92 16.59
CA SER A 205 -5.11 15.49 16.90
C SER A 205 -4.72 14.65 15.68
N ILE A 206 -5.19 15.02 14.49
CA ILE A 206 -4.80 14.39 13.22
C ILE A 206 -3.31 14.61 12.92
N LEU A 207 -2.81 15.82 13.18
CA LEU A 207 -1.42 16.22 12.87
C LEU A 207 -0.44 15.99 14.02
N GLY A 208 -0.92 15.70 15.22
CA GLY A 208 -0.11 15.61 16.44
C GLY A 208 0.76 14.36 16.52
N GLY A 209 0.42 13.31 15.77
CA GLY A 209 1.16 12.05 15.75
C GLY A 209 2.48 12.12 14.96
N SER A 210 3.46 11.33 15.40
CA SER A 210 4.74 11.18 14.67
C SER A 210 4.67 10.04 13.64
N SER A 211 5.46 10.13 12.57
CA SER A 211 5.53 9.07 11.55
C SER A 211 6.74 8.16 11.76
N SER A 212 6.49 6.94 12.26
CA SER A 212 7.50 5.91 12.50
C SER A 212 8.36 5.62 11.26
N ILE A 213 7.73 5.54 10.09
CA ILE A 213 8.41 5.24 8.81
C ILE A 213 9.49 6.30 8.51
N ILE A 214 9.16 7.57 8.70
CA ILE A 214 10.08 8.68 8.43
C ILE A 214 11.20 8.69 9.48
N VAL A 215 10.86 8.54 10.76
CA VAL A 215 11.83 8.53 11.86
C VAL A 215 12.82 7.38 11.69
N PHE A 216 12.36 6.14 11.49
CA PHE A 216 13.25 5.00 11.27
C PHE A 216 14.13 5.17 10.02
N GLY A 217 13.59 5.77 8.96
CA GLY A 217 14.35 6.12 7.75
C GLY A 217 15.49 7.11 8.03
N LEU A 218 15.23 8.14 8.85
CA LEU A 218 16.22 9.14 9.25
C LEU A 218 17.25 8.60 10.25
N LEU A 219 16.83 7.80 11.23
CA LEU A 219 17.69 7.17 12.24
C LEU A 219 18.80 6.31 11.63
N LYS A 220 18.56 5.74 10.43
CA LYS A 220 19.57 4.99 9.66
C LYS A 220 20.63 5.89 9.01
N LYS A 221 20.33 7.17 8.78
CA LYS A 221 21.19 8.14 8.08
C LYS A 221 21.96 9.07 9.03
N ILE A 222 21.51 9.21 10.28
CA ILE A 222 22.14 10.08 11.27
C ILE A 222 23.02 9.30 12.26
N HIS A 223 24.15 9.89 12.63
CA HIS A 223 25.08 9.32 13.60
C HIS A 223 24.74 9.78 15.02
N ILE A 224 23.88 9.01 15.69
CA ILE A 224 23.52 9.19 17.11
C ILE A 224 23.74 7.88 17.89
N SER A 225 23.75 7.95 19.22
CA SER A 225 23.92 6.77 20.09
C SER A 225 22.80 5.74 19.91
N ASP A 226 23.11 4.47 20.14
CA ASP A 226 22.13 3.38 20.02
C ASP A 226 20.97 3.50 21.02
N ASP A 227 21.23 4.10 22.18
CA ASP A 227 20.19 4.42 23.17
C ASP A 227 19.24 5.48 22.63
N ALA A 228 19.75 6.54 21.98
CA ALA A 228 18.92 7.56 21.35
C ALA A 228 18.12 7.00 20.16
N LYS A 229 18.71 6.12 19.35
CA LYS A 229 17.97 5.41 18.27
C LYS A 229 16.86 4.54 18.83
N SER A 230 17.12 3.81 19.92
CA SER A 230 16.15 2.94 20.55
C SER A 230 15.02 3.75 21.19
N MET A 231 15.33 4.89 21.80
CA MET A 231 14.35 5.78 22.42
C MET A 231 13.46 6.48 21.39
N LEU A 232 14.05 7.11 20.37
CA LEU A 232 13.31 7.77 19.29
C LEU A 232 12.50 6.78 18.44
N GLY A 233 13.06 5.60 18.19
CA GLY A 233 12.33 4.53 17.50
C GLY A 233 11.12 4.05 18.31
N PHE A 234 11.24 4.00 19.64
CA PHE A 234 10.13 3.59 20.49
C PHE A 234 9.07 4.70 20.68
N GLU A 235 9.49 5.96 20.83
CA GLU A 235 8.58 7.12 20.82
C GLU A 235 7.76 7.16 19.52
N SER A 236 8.40 6.91 18.39
CA SER A 236 7.70 6.99 17.10
C SER A 236 6.78 5.81 16.81
N ALA A 237 6.94 4.69 17.53
CA ALA A 237 6.07 3.52 17.43
C ALA A 237 4.84 3.58 18.35
N LEU A 238 4.86 4.46 19.36
CA LEU A 238 3.78 4.74 20.31
C LEU A 238 2.82 5.80 19.77
#